data_AF-A0A969K5F0-F1
#
_entry.id   AF-A0A969K5F0-F1
#
_cell.length_a   1.000
_cell.length_b   1.000
_cell.length_c   1.000
_cell.angle_alpha   90.00
_cell.angle_beta   90.00
_cell.angle_gamma   90.00
#
_symmetry.space_group_name_H-M   'P 1'
#
loop_
_entity.id
_entity.type
_entity.pdbx_description
1 polymer ?
#
loop_
_entity_poly.entity_id
_entity_poly.type
_entity_poly.pdbx_seq_one_letter_code
_entity_poly.pdbx_strand_id
1 'polypeptide(L)' 'SRERDVIRMRFGLGDGHPYSLAEIGRALDLSRERVRQIEAKALQKLRQPKRRNRVRDYLESLT' A
#
# COMPACT_ATOMS: atom_id res chain seq x y z
N SER A 1 3.57 2.83 10.45
CA SER A 1 3.24 4.08 9.72
C SER A 1 3.69 3.97 8.27
N ARG A 2 4.99 3.93 7.99
CA ARG A 2 5.53 4.00 6.60
C ARG A 2 4.94 3.04 5.56
N GLU A 3 4.70 1.77 5.90
CA GLU A 3 4.06 0.81 4.97
C GLU A 3 2.63 1.24 4.58
N ARG A 4 1.86 1.82 5.53
CA ARG A 4 0.52 2.33 5.28
C ARG A 4 0.56 3.56 4.39
N ASP A 5 1.51 4.46 4.63
CA ASP A 5 1.64 5.72 3.88
C ASP A 5 2.04 5.45 2.43
N VAL A 6 3.02 4.55 2.21
CA VAL A 6 3.41 4.10 0.86
C VAL A 6 2.24 3.48 0.11
N ILE A 7 1.48 2.57 0.74
CA ILE A 7 0.32 1.95 0.10
C ILE A 7 -0.80 2.97 -0.17
N ARG A 8 -1.05 3.91 0.75
CA ARG A 8 -2.06 4.94 0.54
C ARG A 8 -1.74 5.82 -0.65
N MET A 9 -0.53 6.36 -0.71
CA MET A 9 -0.10 7.21 -1.84
C MET A 9 -0.04 6.40 -3.14
N ARG A 10 0.45 5.15 -3.11
CA ARG A 10 0.60 4.34 -4.31
C ARG A 10 -0.73 4.07 -5.01
N PHE A 11 -1.78 3.83 -4.25
CA PHE A 11 -3.10 3.46 -4.74
C PHE A 11 -4.14 4.58 -4.62
N GLY A 12 -3.73 5.81 -4.29
CA GLY A 12 -4.64 6.96 -4.14
C GLY A 12 -5.68 6.77 -3.04
N LEU A 13 -5.37 6.01 -1.98
CA LEU A 13 -6.29 5.73 -0.87
C LEU A 13 -6.31 6.94 0.08
N GLY A 14 -6.95 8.02 -0.35
CA GLY A 14 -7.16 9.24 0.43
C GLY A 14 -7.59 10.41 -0.44
N ASP A 15 -6.89 10.63 -1.54
CA ASP A 15 -7.09 11.73 -2.49
C ASP A 15 -7.53 11.25 -3.89
N GLY A 16 -7.57 9.94 -4.13
CA GLY A 16 -7.91 9.35 -5.42
C GLY A 16 -6.80 9.40 -6.46
N HIS A 17 -5.60 9.90 -6.11
CA HIS A 17 -4.51 10.05 -7.06
C HIS A 17 -3.37 9.06 -6.77
N PRO A 18 -3.07 8.12 -7.68
CA PRO A 18 -1.95 7.20 -7.50
C PRO A 18 -0.63 7.90 -7.79
N TYR A 19 0.33 7.82 -6.86
CA TYR A 19 1.67 8.38 -7.02
C TYR A 19 2.69 7.33 -7.48
N SER A 20 3.71 7.79 -8.21
CA SER A 20 4.88 6.98 -8.58
C SER A 20 5.81 6.74 -7.39
N LEU A 21 6.62 5.68 -7.45
CA LEU A 21 7.62 5.39 -6.41
C LEU A 21 8.63 6.52 -6.19
N ALA A 22 8.93 7.31 -7.23
CA ALA A 22 9.83 8.44 -7.14
C ALA A 22 9.18 9.63 -6.42
N GLU A 23 7.91 9.92 -6.68
CA GLU A 23 7.15 10.96 -5.98
C GLU A 23 6.95 10.63 -4.51
N ILE A 24 6.58 9.39 -4.22
CA ILE A 24 6.47 8.89 -2.84
C ILE A 24 7.83 8.97 -2.14
N GLY A 25 8.92 8.65 -2.85
CA GLY A 25 10.28 8.78 -2.34
C GLY A 25 10.61 10.22 -1.94
N ARG A 26 10.30 11.20 -2.80
CA ARG A 26 10.48 12.62 -2.48
C ARG A 26 9.64 13.06 -1.29
N ALA A 27 8.38 12.63 -1.20
CA ALA A 27 7.48 13.02 -0.12
C ALA A 27 7.84 12.43 1.25
N LEU A 28 8.49 11.26 1.27
CA LEU A 28 8.86 10.53 2.50
C LEU A 28 10.35 10.61 2.84
N ASP A 29 11.12 11.38 2.08
CA ASP A 29 12.59 11.47 2.15
C ASP A 29 13.25 10.08 2.06
N LEU A 30 12.93 9.35 1.00
CA LEU A 30 13.41 8.01 0.71
C LEU A 30 13.84 7.85 -0.75
N SER A 31 14.81 6.98 -0.98
CA SER A 31 15.13 6.56 -2.34
C SER A 31 13.97 5.78 -2.96
N ARG A 32 13.84 5.86 -4.29
CA ARG A 32 12.86 5.10 -5.08
C ARG A 32 12.92 3.60 -4.75
N GLU A 33 14.12 3.04 -4.65
CA GLU A 33 14.32 1.63 -4.35
C GLU A 33 13.86 1.28 -2.94
N ARG A 34 14.07 2.18 -1.97
CA ARG A 34 13.57 1.96 -0.61
C ARG A 34 12.05 1.93 -0.56
N VAL A 35 11.37 2.79 -1.33
CA VAL A 35 9.89 2.76 -1.46
C VAL A 35 9.44 1.44 -2.08
N ARG A 36 10.10 0.96 -3.14
CA ARG A 36 9.80 -0.33 -3.79
C ARG A 36 9.88 -1.50 -2.79
N GLN A 37 10.92 -1.54 -1.96
CA GLN A 37 11.07 -2.58 -0.94
C GLN A 37 9.94 -2.54 0.11
N ILE A 38 9.56 -1.33 0.55
CA ILE A 38 8.46 -1.15 1.52
C ILE A 38 7.13 -1.58 0.90
N GLU A 39 6.86 -1.22 -0.35
CA GLU A 39 5.66 -1.63 -1.10
C GLU A 39 5.58 -3.15 -1.19
N ALA A 40 6.64 -3.83 -1.62
CA ALA A 40 6.68 -5.28 -1.73
C ALA A 40 6.41 -5.97 -0.38
N LYS A 41 7.04 -5.48 0.70
CA LYS A 41 6.84 -6.00 2.06
C LYS A 41 5.41 -5.79 2.55
N ALA A 42 4.82 -4.63 2.28
CA ALA A 42 3.44 -4.32 2.65
C ALA A 42 2.45 -5.22 1.90
N LEU A 43 2.60 -5.38 0.58
CA LEU A 43 1.77 -6.26 -0.25
C LEU A 43 1.88 -7.71 0.19
N GLN A 44 3.10 -8.20 0.49
CA GLN A 44 3.31 -9.54 1.02
C GLN A 44 2.55 -9.75 2.34
N LYS A 45 2.57 -8.77 3.25
CA LYS A 45 1.81 -8.83 4.51
C LYS A 45 0.30 -8.83 4.27
N LEU A 46 -0.20 -8.05 3.32
CA LEU A 46 -1.64 -7.99 2.99
C LEU A 46 -2.15 -9.31 2.38
N ARG A 47 -1.30 -10.04 1.67
CA ARG A 47 -1.62 -11.36 1.08
C ARG A 47 -1.70 -12.50 2.10
N GLN A 48 -1.27 -12.30 3.35
CA GLN A 48 -1.28 -13.36 4.36
C GLN A 48 -2.73 -13.76 4.75
N PRO A 49 -3.06 -15.06 4.87
CA PRO A 49 -4.42 -15.53 5.13
C PRO A 49 -5.11 -14.87 6.34
N LYS A 50 -4.35 -14.67 7.43
CA LYS A 50 -4.84 -14.01 8.65
C LYS A 50 -5.38 -12.59 8.41
N ARG A 51 -4.88 -11.89 7.39
CA ARG A 51 -5.31 -10.54 7.00
C ARG A 51 -6.22 -10.54 5.77
N ARG A 52 -6.09 -11.56 4.91
CA ARG A 52 -6.92 -11.78 3.72
C ARG A 52 -8.39 -12.05 4.07
N ASN A 53 -8.67 -12.74 5.19
CA ASN A 53 -10.05 -13.03 5.58
C ASN A 53 -10.88 -11.76 5.73
N ARG A 54 -10.37 -10.70 6.38
CA ARG A 54 -11.09 -9.42 6.52
C ARG A 54 -11.41 -8.73 5.19
N VAL A 55 -10.53 -8.86 4.19
CA VAL A 55 -10.75 -8.27 2.86
C VAL A 55 -11.73 -9.12 2.06
N ARG A 56 -11.63 -10.45 2.15
CA ARG A 56 -12.58 -11.36 1.51
C ARG A 56 -13.98 -11.19 2.10
N ASP A 57 -14.11 -11.15 3.43
CA ASP A 57 -15.39 -10.98 4.11
C ASP A 57 -16.05 -9.64 3.74
N TYR A 58 -15.27 -8.57 3.55
CA TYR A 58 -15.77 -7.28 3.01
C TYR A 58 -16.28 -7.42 1.57
N LEU A 59 -15.53 -8.09 0.68
CA LEU A 59 -15.94 -8.31 -0.71
C LEU A 59 -17.17 -9.22 -0.82
N GLU A 60 -17.27 -10.26 0.01
CA GLU A 60 -18.44 -11.16 0.09
C GLU A 60 -19.66 -10.43 0.66
N SER A 61 -19.50 -9.42 1.54
CA SER A 61 -20.62 -8.60 2.03
C SER A 61 -21.16 -7.59 1.01
N LEU A 62 -20.46 -7.39 -0.11
CA LEU A 62 -20.83 -6.46 -1.19
C LEU A 62 -21.56 -7.15 -2.36
N THR A 63 -21.67 -8.48 -2.33
CA THR A 63 -22.33 -9.34 -3.33
C THR A 63 -23.49 -10.10 -2.71
#